data_AF-A0A7V3A7R8-F1
#
_entry.id   AF-A0A7V3A7R8-F1
#
_cell.length_a   1.000
_cell.length_b   1.000
_cell.length_c   1.000
_cell.angle_alpha   90.00
_cell.angle_beta   90.00
_cell.angle_gamma   90.00
#
_symmetry.space_group_name_H-M   'P 1'
#
loop_
_entity.id
_entity.type
_entity.pdbx_description
1 polymer ?
#
loop_
_entity_poly.entity_id
_entity_poly.type
_entity_poly.pdbx_seq_one_letter_code
_entity_poly.pdbx_strand_id
1 'polypeptide(L)' 'MRKAWLVVLIVVVILLAIIIIQNREPVKTHFLLATVEMPHILLLFITAAAGFVAGLMVALLSERKKAKQEELTQQKPQ' A
#
# COMPACT_ATOMS: atom_id res chain seq x y z
N MET A 1 2.50 -23.52 16.73
CA MET A 1 2.84 -22.14 16.35
C MET A 1 2.74 -21.90 14.84
N ARG A 2 3.71 -22.30 13.99
CA ARG A 2 3.70 -22.01 12.52
C ARG A 2 2.41 -22.44 11.78
N LYS A 3 1.83 -23.59 12.12
CA LYS A 3 0.63 -24.13 11.47
C LYS A 3 -0.62 -23.29 11.75
N ALA A 4 -0.76 -22.78 12.98
CA ALA A 4 -1.88 -21.93 13.38
C ALA A 4 -1.82 -20.57 12.68
N TRP A 5 -0.63 -19.99 12.54
CA TRP A 5 -0.41 -18.79 11.73
C TRP A 5 -0.78 -18.99 10.26
N LEU A 6 -0.50 -20.16 9.69
CA LEU A 6 -0.90 -20.50 8.33
C LEU A 6 -2.43 -20.56 8.17
N VAL A 7 -3.12 -21.16 9.15
CA VAL A 7 -4.60 -21.22 9.17
C VAL A 7 -5.19 -19.82 9.30
N VAL A 8 -4.66 -18.99 10.20
CA VAL A 8 -5.09 -17.59 10.36
C VAL A 8 -4.89 -16.81 9.06
N LEU A 9 -3.74 -16.97 8.41
CA LEU A 9 -3.45 -16.32 7.13
C LEU A 9 -4.47 -16.73 6.06
N ILE A 10 -4.77 -18.02 5.94
CA ILE A 10 -5.75 -18.55 4.97
C ILE A 10 -7.14 -17.98 5.25
N VAL A 11 -7.56 -17.95 6.51
CA VAL A 11 -8.86 -17.38 6.92
C VAL A 11 -8.94 -15.90 6.57
N VAL A 12 -7.88 -15.13 6.83
CA VAL A 12 -7.80 -13.71 6.47
C VAL A 12 -7.91 -13.50 4.95
N VAL A 13 -7.21 -14.32 4.16
CA VAL A 13 -7.28 -14.26 2.68
C VAL A 13 -8.70 -14.55 2.17
N ILE A 14 -9.37 -15.57 2.73
CA ILE A 14 -10.74 -15.93 2.36
C ILE A 14 -11.70 -14.79 2.72
N LEU A 15 -11.59 -14.22 3.92
CA LEU A 15 -12.42 -13.10 4.35
C LEU A 15 -12.22 -11.87 3.45
N LEU A 16 -10.99 -11.56 3.09
CA LEU A 16 -10.68 -10.49 2.13
C LEU A 16 -11.34 -10.75 0.77
N ALA A 17 -11.24 -11.97 0.25
CA ALA A 17 -11.89 -12.33 -1.01
C ALA A 17 -13.43 -12.18 -0.94
N ILE A 18 -14.05 -12.56 0.18
CA ILE A 18 -15.49 -12.38 0.41
C ILE A 18 -15.85 -10.89 0.44
N ILE A 19 -15.12 -10.07 1.19
CA ILE A 19 -15.35 -8.61 1.26
C ILE A 19 -15.22 -7.98 -0.13
N ILE A 20 -14.21 -8.38 -0.90
CA ILE A 20 -14.00 -7.94 -2.28
C ILE A 20 -15.22 -8.30 -3.14
N ILE A 21 -15.67 -9.56 -3.11
CA ILE A 21 -16.81 -10.02 -3.93
C ILE A 21 -18.12 -9.37 -3.51
N GLN A 22 -18.38 -9.23 -2.20
CA GLN A 22 -19.57 -8.57 -1.69
C GLN A 22 -19.58 -7.07 -2.02
N ASN A 23 -18.41 -6.43 -2.00
CA ASN A 23 -18.26 -5.01 -2.29
C ASN A 23 -18.05 -4.75 -3.81
N ARG A 24 -18.62 -5.60 -4.68
CA ARG A 24 -18.68 -5.41 -6.14
C ARG A 24 -19.86 -4.53 -6.59
N GLU A 25 -20.58 -3.91 -5.66
CA GLU A 25 -21.58 -2.93 -6.05
C GLU A 25 -20.90 -1.81 -6.86
N PRO A 26 -21.42 -1.48 -8.05
CA PRO A 26 -20.87 -0.42 -8.88
C PRO A 26 -21.08 0.92 -8.16
N VAL A 27 -19.99 1.61 -7.85
CA VAL A 27 -20.08 2.95 -7.29
C VAL A 27 -19.92 4.00 -8.37
N LYS A 28 -20.79 5.01 -8.28
CA LYS A 28 -20.67 6.21 -9.08
C LYS A 28 -19.57 7.06 -8.46
N THR A 29 -18.44 7.14 -9.15
CA THR A 29 -17.30 7.94 -8.68
C THR A 29 -17.36 9.28 -9.40
N HIS A 30 -17.59 10.34 -8.63
CA HIS A 30 -17.59 11.70 -9.14
C HIS A 30 -16.18 12.27 -9.03
N PHE A 31 -15.44 12.25 -10.13
CA PHE A 31 -14.24 13.06 -10.28
C PHE A 31 -14.64 14.51 -10.59
N LEU A 32 -13.74 15.46 -10.32
CA LEU A 32 -13.98 16.90 -10.51
C LEU A 32 -14.49 17.27 -11.92
N LEU A 33 -14.20 16.47 -12.95
CA LEU A 33 -14.58 16.73 -14.34
C LEU A 33 -15.37 15.57 -14.99
N ALA A 34 -15.55 14.45 -14.30
CA ALA A 34 -16.12 13.24 -14.89
C ALA A 34 -16.81 12.37 -13.84
N THR A 35 -17.97 11.83 -14.18
CA THR A 35 -18.62 10.78 -13.37
C THR A 35 -18.40 9.44 -14.06
N VAL A 36 -17.73 8.52 -13.39
CA VAL A 36 -17.44 7.19 -13.92
C VAL A 36 -18.01 6.15 -12.96
N GLU A 37 -18.85 5.26 -13.48
CA GLU A 37 -19.28 4.07 -12.76
C GLU A 37 -18.16 3.04 -12.86
N MET A 38 -17.52 2.74 -11.74
CA MET A 38 -16.45 1.75 -11.70
C MET A 38 -16.60 0.81 -10.50
N PRO A 39 -16.12 -0.45 -10.60
CA PRO A 39 -16.17 -1.38 -9.48
C PRO A 39 -15.32 -0.87 -8.32
N HIS A 40 -15.84 -0.94 -7.09
CA HIS A 40 -15.14 -0.52 -5.86
C HIS A 40 -13.73 -1.11 -5.71
N ILE A 41 -13.55 -2.36 -6.14
CA ILE A 41 -12.25 -3.06 -6.15
C ILE A 41 -11.20 -2.29 -6.95
N LEU A 42 -11.58 -1.72 -8.09
CA LEU A 42 -10.64 -1.00 -8.95
C LEU A 42 -10.11 0.26 -8.25
N LEU A 43 -10.99 0.98 -7.55
CA LEU A 43 -10.62 2.14 -6.73
C LEU A 43 -9.69 1.71 -5.58
N LEU A 44 -9.99 0.61 -4.89
CA LEU A 44 -9.14 0.07 -3.81
C LEU A 44 -7.74 -0.29 -4.32
N PHE A 45 -7.63 -0.94 -5.48
CA PHE A 45 -6.33 -1.26 -6.07
C PHE A 45 -5.55 0.00 -6.45
N ILE A 46 -6.20 0.98 -7.09
CA ILE A 46 -5.55 2.24 -7.49
C ILE A 46 -5.06 3.00 -6.27
N THR A 47 -5.90 3.14 -5.24
CA THR A 47 -5.56 3.85 -4.00
C THR A 47 -4.47 3.14 -3.22
N ALA A 48 -4.52 1.81 -3.09
CA ALA A 48 -3.47 1.02 -2.46
C ALA A 48 -2.14 1.12 -3.22
N ALA A 49 -2.15 1.02 -4.55
CA ALA A 49 -0.96 1.15 -5.38
C ALA A 49 -0.33 2.55 -5.25
N ALA A 50 -1.15 3.60 -5.31
CA ALA A 50 -0.68 4.98 -5.13
C ALA A 50 -0.05 5.19 -3.74
N GLY A 51 -0.71 4.73 -2.68
CA GLY A 51 -0.20 4.80 -1.32
C GLY A 51 1.10 4.01 -1.13
N PHE A 52 1.19 2.81 -1.70
CA PHE A 52 2.39 1.97 -1.65
C PHE A 52 3.57 2.61 -2.37
N VAL A 53 3.39 3.13 -3.59
CA VAL A 53 4.44 3.83 -4.34
C VAL A 53 4.91 5.08 -3.59
N ALA A 54 4.00 5.87 -3.03
CA ALA A 54 4.35 7.03 -2.22
C ALA A 54 5.17 6.62 -0.98
N GLY A 55 4.74 5.57 -0.27
CA GLY A 55 5.47 5.02 0.88
C GLY A 55 6.86 4.52 0.52
N LEU A 56 7.01 3.81 -0.60
CA LEU A 56 8.31 3.36 -1.11
C LEU A 56 9.22 4.54 -1.43
N MET A 57 8.72 5.59 -2.10
CA MET A 57 9.51 6.78 -2.38
C MET A 57 10.02 7.44 -1.09
N VAL A 58 9.17 7.58 -0.08
CA VAL A 58 9.56 8.14 1.23
C VAL A 58 10.63 7.29 1.91
N ALA A 59 10.46 5.97 1.91
CA ALA A 59 11.44 5.05 2.49
C ALA A 59 12.81 5.16 1.81
N LEU A 60 12.84 5.14 0.47
CA LEU A 60 14.07 5.25 -0.31
C LEU A 60 14.78 6.59 -0.11
N LEU A 61 14.04 7.70 0.01
CA LEU A 61 14.62 9.01 0.31
C LEU A 61 15.18 9.08 1.72
N SER A 62 14.53 8.44 2.69
CA SER A 62 15.00 8.36 4.08
C SER A 62 16.31 7.58 4.20
N GLU A 63 16.42 6.44 3.51
CA GLU A 63 17.63 5.62 3.45
C GLU A 63 18.81 6.40 2.84
N ARG A 64 18.58 7.14 1.74
CA ARG A 64 19.60 8.00 1.13
C ARG A 64 20.07 9.11 2.06
N LYS A 65 19.18 9.69 2.88
CA LYS A 65 19.57 10.71 3.87
C LYS A 65 20.46 10.12 4.97
N LYS A 66 20.15 8.92 5.45
CA LYS A 66 20.98 8.23 6.47
C LYS A 66 22.37 7.93 5.93
N ALA A 67 22.46 7.35 4.73
CA ALA A 67 23.75 7.05 4.09
C ALA A 67 24.63 8.31 3.93
N LYS A 68 24.04 9.42 3.49
CA LYS A 68 24.77 10.69 3.34
C LYS A 68 25.23 11.28 4.69
N GLN A 69 24.47 11.08 5.76
CA GLN A 69 24.81 11.59 7.09
C GLN A 69 25.92 10.77 7.76
N GLU A 70 25.96 9.46 7.55
CA GLU A 70 27.04 8.59 8.01
C GLU A 70 28.37 8.93 7.33
N GLU A 71 28.35 9.19 6.03
CA GLU A 71 29.53 9.60 5.25
C GLU A 71 30.08 10.97 5.71
N LEU A 72 29.20 11.94 5.99
CA LEU A 72 29.57 13.26 6.54
C LEU A 72 30.10 13.20 7.98
N THR A 73 29.67 12.19 8.77
CA THR A 73 30.12 12.03 10.16
C THR A 73 31.49 11.34 10.24
N GLN A 74 31.82 10.46 9.28
CA GLN A 74 33.13 9.84 9.19
C GLN A 74 34.20 10.74 8.55
N GLN A 75 33.81 11.76 7.78
CA GLN A 75 34.74 12.68 7.12
C GLN A 75 35.23 13.84 8.01
N LYS A 76 34.80 13.92 9.27
CA LYS A 76 35.27 14.96 10.21
C LYS A 76 36.60 14.52 10.86
N PRO A 77 37.75 15.14 10.54
CA PRO A 77 39.01 14.82 11.20
C PRO A 77 38.92 15.21 12.68
N GLN A 78 39.50 14.37 13.55
CA GLN A 78 39.65 14.63 14.99
C GLN A 78 40.58 15.82 15.25
#